data_AF-A0A961VJ00-F1
#
_entry.id   AF-A0A961VJ00-F1
#
_cell.length_a   1.000
_cell.length_b   1.000
_cell.length_c   1.000
_cell.angle_alpha   90.00
_cell.angle_beta   90.00
_cell.angle_gamma   90.00
#
_symmetry.space_group_name_H-M   'P 1'
#
loop_
_entity.id
_entity.type
_entity.pdbx_description
1 polymer ?
#
loop_
_entity_poly.entity_id
_entity_poly.type
_entity_poly.pdbx_seq_one_letter_code
_entity_poly.pdbx_strand_id
1 'polypeptide(L)'
;MADDHIRYDILTQDALRGVVRKVLSEVARTGLPGEHHFFVTFATHAPGVRVSSRLLSRYPEDMTIVLQHQFWDLTVNEHAFEVGLSFNGIPERLLVPFTAVKSFADPSVPFAVQFEIEAKAKAGQSLAEAPRVVAVVDEGAVADEAEGPAPIEASADAPADAADGEDDEPAAGEAQVVSLDAFRKKS
;
A
#
# COMPACT_ATOMS: atom_id res chain seq x y z
N MET A 1 -25.29 -20.13 -24.51
CA MET A 1 -24.39 -19.16 -23.85
C MET A 1 -23.78 -19.94 -22.70
N ALA A 2 -22.46 -20.07 -22.65
CA ALA A 2 -21.83 -20.88 -21.62
C ALA A 2 -22.02 -20.16 -20.29
N ASP A 3 -22.84 -20.72 -19.41
CA ASP A 3 -22.81 -20.39 -18.00
C ASP A 3 -21.39 -20.75 -17.54
N ASP A 4 -20.56 -19.75 -17.29
CA ASP A 4 -19.24 -19.96 -16.73
C ASP A 4 -19.44 -20.40 -15.27
N HIS A 5 -19.44 -21.73 -15.05
CA HIS A 5 -19.72 -22.31 -13.73
C HIS A 5 -18.63 -21.99 -12.71
N ILE A 6 -17.47 -21.50 -13.15
CA ILE A 6 -16.37 -21.10 -12.28
C ILE A 6 -16.22 -19.58 -12.40
N ARG A 7 -16.53 -18.86 -11.31
CA ARG A 7 -16.36 -17.41 -11.20
C ARG A 7 -14.89 -17.02 -11.04
N TYR A 8 -14.12 -17.18 -12.12
CA TYR A 8 -12.68 -16.86 -12.17
C TYR A 8 -12.40 -15.38 -11.89
N ASP A 9 -13.34 -14.51 -12.22
CA ASP A 9 -13.36 -13.09 -11.86
C ASP A 9 -13.24 -12.90 -10.34
N ILE A 10 -14.12 -13.55 -9.57
CA ILE A 10 -14.14 -13.47 -8.12
C ILE A 10 -12.86 -14.08 -7.53
N LEU A 11 -12.46 -15.27 -8.00
CA LEU A 11 -11.28 -15.96 -7.50
C LEU A 11 -10.00 -15.13 -7.70
N THR A 12 -9.90 -14.44 -8.84
CA THR A 12 -8.76 -13.58 -9.15
C THR A 12 -8.76 -12.33 -8.30
N GLN A 13 -9.92 -11.70 -8.10
CA GLN A 13 -10.05 -10.54 -7.20
C GLN A 13 -9.66 -10.91 -5.77
N ASP A 14 -10.11 -12.05 -5.25
CA ASP A 14 -9.75 -12.51 -3.91
C ASP A 14 -8.26 -12.82 -3.77
N ALA A 15 -7.65 -13.45 -4.78
CA ALA A 15 -6.21 -13.68 -4.82
C ALA A 15 -5.42 -12.36 -4.80
N LEU A 16 -5.84 -11.36 -5.60
CA LEU A 16 -5.23 -10.03 -5.64
C LEU A 16 -5.41 -9.26 -4.32
N ARG A 17 -6.57 -9.37 -3.65
CA ARG A 17 -6.75 -8.84 -2.28
C ARG A 17 -5.76 -9.48 -1.30
N GLY A 18 -5.49 -10.77 -1.46
CA GLY A 18 -4.46 -11.49 -0.71
C GLY A 18 -3.05 -10.90 -0.90
N VAL A 19 -2.72 -10.45 -2.12
CA VAL A 19 -1.46 -9.76 -2.41
C VAL A 19 -1.39 -8.44 -1.65
N VAL A 20 -2.43 -7.60 -1.73
CA VAL A 20 -2.48 -6.32 -1.01
C VAL A 20 -2.30 -6.53 0.50
N ARG A 21 -2.98 -7.53 1.08
CA ARG A 21 -2.83 -7.88 2.50
C ARG A 21 -1.38 -8.24 2.84
N LYS A 22 -0.72 -9.04 1.99
CA LYS A 22 0.66 -9.46 2.22
C LYS A 22 1.62 -8.27 2.18
N VAL A 23 1.47 -7.41 1.18
CA VAL A 23 2.28 -6.18 1.04
C VAL A 23 2.12 -5.28 2.27
N LEU A 24 0.89 -4.98 2.68
CA LEU A 24 0.66 -4.15 3.87
C LEU A 24 1.18 -4.81 5.15
N SER A 25 1.12 -6.15 5.25
CA SER A 25 1.65 -6.89 6.40
C SER A 25 3.17 -6.83 6.50
N GLU A 26 3.87 -6.84 5.36
CA GLU A 26 5.32 -6.66 5.31
C GLU A 26 5.67 -5.22 5.73
N VAL A 27 4.97 -4.24 5.18
CA VAL A 27 5.17 -2.81 5.47
C VAL A 27 4.89 -2.48 6.93
N ALA A 28 3.90 -3.12 7.55
CA ALA A 28 3.62 -2.98 8.97
C ALA A 28 4.78 -3.45 9.87
N ARG A 29 5.62 -4.36 9.39
CA ARG A 29 6.75 -4.94 10.16
C ARG A 29 8.07 -4.23 9.88
N THR A 30 8.35 -3.94 8.62
CA THR A 30 9.65 -3.43 8.18
C THR A 30 9.62 -1.94 7.81
N GLY A 31 8.44 -1.33 7.74
CA GLY A 31 8.25 -0.03 7.12
C GLY A 31 8.21 -0.11 5.59
N LEU A 32 8.01 1.03 4.95
CA LEU A 32 8.06 1.16 3.49
C LEU A 32 9.52 1.12 3.01
N PRO A 33 9.89 0.19 2.10
CA PRO A 33 11.22 0.20 1.51
C PRO A 33 11.35 1.33 0.48
N GLY A 34 12.50 2.00 0.44
CA GLY A 34 12.82 3.01 -0.58
C GLY A 34 11.73 4.09 -0.74
N GLU A 35 11.35 4.33 -2.00
CA GLU A 35 10.36 5.36 -2.38
C GLU A 35 8.94 4.79 -2.51
N HIS A 36 8.70 3.54 -2.10
CA HIS A 36 7.38 2.91 -2.23
C HIS A 36 6.32 3.65 -1.40
N HIS A 37 5.17 3.91 -2.00
CA HIS A 37 4.03 4.50 -1.30
C HIS A 37 2.73 4.04 -1.95
N PHE A 38 1.67 3.92 -1.15
CA PHE A 38 0.43 3.30 -1.63
C PHE A 38 -0.74 4.27 -1.65
N PHE A 39 -1.44 4.31 -2.77
CA PHE A 39 -2.77 4.88 -2.89
C PHE A 39 -3.81 3.79 -2.68
N VAL A 40 -4.53 3.87 -1.56
CA VAL A 40 -5.59 2.92 -1.23
C VAL A 40 -6.93 3.62 -1.27
N THR A 41 -7.79 3.24 -2.21
CA THR A 41 -9.15 3.74 -2.32
C THR A 41 -10.12 2.71 -1.79
N PHE A 42 -11.03 3.11 -0.90
CA PHE A 42 -12.02 2.22 -0.30
C PHE A 42 -13.39 2.90 -0.20
N ALA A 43 -14.45 2.10 -0.15
CA ALA A 43 -15.81 2.58 0.06
C ALA A 43 -16.04 2.87 1.55
N THR A 44 -16.36 4.12 1.91
CA THR A 44 -16.46 4.55 3.32
C THR A 44 -17.68 3.99 4.04
N HIS A 45 -18.74 3.65 3.29
CA HIS A 45 -19.96 3.02 3.80
C HIS A 45 -19.95 1.48 3.79
N ALA A 46 -18.84 0.84 3.37
CA ALA A 46 -18.77 -0.61 3.34
C ALA A 46 -18.84 -1.24 4.76
N PRO A 47 -19.43 -2.43 4.91
CA PRO A 47 -19.55 -3.10 6.20
C PRO A 47 -18.19 -3.29 6.89
N GLY A 48 -18.10 -2.84 8.13
CA GLY A 48 -16.90 -2.98 8.96
C GLY A 48 -15.91 -1.80 8.86
N VAL A 49 -16.07 -0.88 7.91
CA VAL A 49 -15.24 0.33 7.86
C VAL A 49 -15.51 1.20 9.09
N ARG A 50 -14.44 1.71 9.71
CA ARG A 50 -14.52 2.72 10.78
C ARG A 50 -13.73 3.95 10.37
N VAL A 51 -14.46 5.04 10.16
CA VAL A 51 -13.97 6.38 9.83
C VAL A 51 -14.69 7.38 10.73
N SER A 52 -14.08 8.53 11.03
CA SER A 52 -14.74 9.56 11.83
C SER A 52 -15.90 10.20 11.06
N SER A 53 -16.93 10.67 11.77
CA SER A 53 -18.09 11.33 11.16
C SER A 53 -17.69 12.58 10.35
N ARG A 54 -16.62 13.26 10.76
CA ARG A 54 -16.03 14.40 10.06
C ARG A 54 -15.48 13.98 8.69
N LEU A 55 -14.74 12.88 8.62
CA LEU A 55 -14.22 12.36 7.37
C LEU A 55 -15.35 11.83 6.48
N LEU A 56 -16.31 11.11 7.05
CA LEU A 56 -17.46 10.58 6.31
C LEU A 56 -18.31 11.70 5.69
N SER A 57 -18.48 12.83 6.38
CA SER A 57 -19.21 13.99 5.85
C SER A 57 -18.50 14.63 4.65
N ARG A 58 -17.16 14.51 4.57
CA ARG A 58 -16.36 15.05 3.47
C ARG A 58 -16.20 14.04 2.32
N TYR A 59 -16.14 12.76 2.65
CA TYR A 59 -15.95 11.64 1.73
C TYR A 59 -17.10 10.63 1.91
N PRO A 60 -18.30 10.93 1.36
CA PRO A 60 -19.50 10.15 1.62
C PRO A 60 -19.44 8.77 0.96
N GLU A 61 -18.94 8.65 -0.28
CA GLU A 61 -18.99 7.36 -1.00
C GLU A 61 -17.65 6.62 -0.93
N ASP A 62 -16.59 7.28 -1.41
CA ASP A 62 -15.26 6.71 -1.52
C ASP A 62 -14.22 7.64 -0.89
N MET A 63 -13.16 7.05 -0.35
CA MET A 63 -12.03 7.77 0.21
C MET A 63 -10.73 7.13 -0.25
N THR A 64 -9.79 7.97 -0.68
CA THR A 64 -8.43 7.57 -1.03
C THR A 64 -7.47 8.06 0.05
N ILE A 65 -6.66 7.15 0.58
CA ILE A 65 -5.60 7.44 1.53
C ILE A 65 -4.23 7.14 0.91
N VAL A 66 -3.22 7.87 1.37
CA VAL A 66 -1.83 7.67 0.94
C VAL A 66 -1.01 7.15 2.11
N LEU A 67 -0.40 5.98 1.94
CA LEU A 67 0.54 5.40 2.88
C LEU A 67 1.96 5.67 2.40
N GLN A 68 2.57 6.73 2.94
CA GLN A 68 3.94 7.16 2.64
C GLN A 68 4.69 7.43 3.96
N HIS A 69 5.06 8.67 4.26
CA HIS A 69 5.90 8.97 5.43
C HIS A 69 5.11 9.24 6.72
N GLN A 70 3.85 9.68 6.60
CA GLN A 70 3.06 10.16 7.74
C GLN A 70 1.89 9.22 8.07
N PHE A 71 2.22 8.00 8.49
CA PHE A 71 1.27 7.07 9.10
C PHE A 71 1.89 6.42 10.33
N TRP A 72 1.06 5.93 11.23
CA TRP A 72 1.50 5.21 12.43
C TRP A 72 0.50 4.10 12.77
N ASP A 73 0.89 3.23 13.71
CA ASP A 73 0.08 2.12 14.21
C ASP A 73 -0.55 1.24 13.11
N LEU A 74 0.15 1.08 11.98
CA LEU A 74 -0.31 0.21 10.90
C LEU A 74 -0.37 -1.23 11.40
N THR A 75 -1.59 -1.73 11.59
CA THR A 75 -1.85 -3.09 12.06
C THR A 75 -2.64 -3.82 11.00
N VAL A 76 -2.13 -4.97 10.56
CA VAL A 76 -2.79 -5.75 9.51
C VAL A 76 -3.24 -7.10 10.07
N ASN A 77 -4.54 -7.34 9.97
CA ASN A 77 -5.17 -8.60 10.33
C ASN A 77 -5.56 -9.39 9.08
N GLU A 78 -6.20 -10.54 9.26
CA GLU A 78 -6.62 -11.37 8.13
C GLU A 78 -7.69 -10.71 7.26
N HIS A 79 -8.57 -9.91 7.88
CA HIS A 79 -9.78 -9.34 7.26
C HIS A 79 -9.72 -7.83 7.02
N ALA A 80 -8.89 -7.11 7.76
CA ALA A 80 -8.83 -5.64 7.74
C ALA A 80 -7.43 -5.14 8.11
N PHE A 81 -7.16 -3.89 7.76
CA PHE A 81 -6.04 -3.15 8.29
C PHE A 81 -6.51 -1.93 9.07
N GLU A 82 -5.73 -1.53 10.06
CA GLU A 82 -5.91 -0.31 10.83
C GLU A 82 -4.70 0.59 10.64
N VAL A 83 -4.93 1.89 10.52
CA VAL A 83 -3.85 2.86 10.33
C VAL A 83 -4.22 4.20 10.94
N GLY A 84 -3.24 4.85 11.58
CA GLY A 84 -3.31 6.23 12.01
C GLY A 84 -2.79 7.18 10.92
N LEU A 85 -3.57 8.19 10.57
CA LEU A 85 -3.24 9.22 9.59
C LEU A 85 -3.62 10.61 10.12
N SER A 86 -2.99 11.66 9.60
CA SER A 86 -3.34 13.04 9.96
C SER A 86 -4.12 13.72 8.84
N PHE A 87 -5.29 14.27 9.16
CA PHE A 87 -6.13 15.01 8.22
C PHE A 87 -6.31 16.47 8.67
N ASN A 88 -5.66 17.39 7.96
CA ASN A 88 -5.56 18.81 8.33
C ASN A 88 -5.01 18.99 9.76
N GLY A 89 -3.93 18.28 10.09
CA GLY A 89 -3.28 18.34 11.41
C GLY A 89 -4.00 17.60 12.54
N ILE A 90 -5.12 16.93 12.24
CA ILE A 90 -5.89 16.17 13.24
C ILE A 90 -5.62 14.68 13.03
N PRO A 91 -5.05 13.97 14.02
CA PRO A 91 -4.84 12.53 13.95
C PRO A 91 -6.19 11.79 13.96
N GLU A 92 -6.33 10.85 13.04
CA GLU A 92 -7.51 10.01 12.85
C GLU A 92 -7.06 8.55 12.69
N ARG A 93 -7.81 7.63 13.28
CA ARG A 93 -7.56 6.19 13.13
C ARG A 93 -8.64 5.58 12.24
N LEU A 94 -8.18 4.89 11.20
CA LEU A 94 -9.03 4.23 10.22
C LEU A 94 -8.96 2.73 10.42
N LEU A 95 -10.10 2.05 10.30
CA LEU A 95 -10.17 0.59 10.15
C LEU A 95 -10.85 0.30 8.82
N VAL A 96 -10.13 -0.39 7.92
CA VAL A 96 -10.58 -0.67 6.57
C VAL A 96 -10.50 -2.17 6.30
N PRO A 97 -11.65 -2.86 6.15
CA PRO A 97 -11.68 -4.24 5.66
C PRO A 97 -11.13 -4.36 4.24
N PHE A 98 -10.44 -5.46 3.92
CA PHE A 98 -9.94 -5.70 2.55
C PHE A 98 -11.06 -5.80 1.51
N THR A 99 -12.24 -6.24 1.94
CA THR A 99 -13.45 -6.28 1.11
C THR A 99 -13.99 -4.89 0.76
N ALA A 100 -13.61 -3.86 1.53
CA ALA A 100 -14.00 -2.47 1.29
C ALA A 100 -13.03 -1.73 0.35
N VAL A 101 -11.90 -2.34 -0.03
CA VAL A 101 -10.91 -1.74 -0.92
C VAL A 101 -11.41 -1.82 -2.36
N LYS A 102 -11.44 -0.67 -3.05
CA LYS A 102 -11.79 -0.49 -4.47
C LYS A 102 -10.56 -0.44 -5.36
N SER A 103 -9.47 0.18 -4.89
CA SER A 103 -8.25 0.32 -5.67
C SER A 103 -7.04 0.33 -4.77
N PHE A 104 -5.97 -0.30 -5.22
CA PHE A 104 -4.65 -0.22 -4.61
C PHE A 104 -3.64 0.07 -5.72
N ALA A 105 -2.84 1.11 -5.56
CA ALA A 105 -1.79 1.47 -6.50
C ALA A 105 -0.52 1.87 -5.76
N ASP A 106 0.63 1.54 -6.34
CA ASP A 106 1.94 2.02 -5.93
C ASP A 106 2.51 2.80 -7.11
N PRO A 107 2.72 4.13 -7.05
CA PRO A 107 3.25 4.88 -8.18
C PRO A 107 4.74 4.67 -8.44
N SER A 108 5.48 4.12 -7.47
CA SER A 108 6.93 3.91 -7.60
C SER A 108 7.26 2.73 -8.52
N VAL A 109 6.27 1.90 -8.81
CA VAL A 109 6.30 0.85 -9.83
C VAL A 109 5.01 0.94 -10.66
N PRO A 110 4.92 0.48 -11.91
CA PRO A 110 3.67 0.51 -12.67
C PRO A 110 2.67 -0.57 -12.19
N PHE A 111 2.31 -0.55 -10.90
CA PHE A 111 1.42 -1.50 -10.25
C PHE A 111 0.15 -0.83 -9.74
N ALA A 112 -0.98 -1.23 -10.30
CA ALA A 112 -2.29 -0.86 -9.81
C ALA A 112 -3.26 -2.03 -9.97
N VAL A 113 -4.13 -2.22 -8.99
CA VAL A 113 -5.20 -3.22 -9.00
C VAL A 113 -6.50 -2.55 -8.58
N GLN A 114 -7.56 -2.86 -9.31
CA GLN A 114 -8.92 -2.40 -9.01
C GLN A 114 -9.80 -3.60 -8.69
N PHE A 115 -10.70 -3.41 -7.74
CA PHE A 115 -11.61 -4.42 -7.22
C PHE A 115 -13.04 -3.94 -7.34
N GLU A 116 -13.92 -4.87 -7.65
CA GLU A 116 -15.35 -4.62 -7.60
C GLU A 116 -15.84 -4.86 -6.16
N ILE A 117 -16.54 -3.87 -5.60
CA ILE A 117 -17.23 -4.04 -4.32
C ILE A 117 -18.67 -4.37 -4.67
N GLU A 118 -19.11 -5.57 -4.33
CA GLU A 118 -20.51 -5.96 -4.44
C GLU A 118 -21.35 -5.19 -3.40
N ALA A 119 -21.54 -3.89 -3.64
CA ALA A 119 -22.50 -3.08 -2.93
C ALA A 119 -23.88 -3.53 -3.41
N LYS A 120 -24.50 -4.43 -2.64
CA LYS A 120 -25.89 -4.92 -2.74
C LYS A 120 -26.68 -4.27 -3.88
N ALA A 121 -26.63 -4.91 -5.05
CA ALA A 121 -27.32 -4.47 -6.26
C ALA A 121 -28.82 -4.25 -5.97
N LYS A 122 -29.23 -2.99 -5.90
CA LYS A 122 -30.47 -2.54 -6.51
C LYS A 122 -30.11 -1.64 -7.68
N ALA A 123 -30.70 -1.99 -8.83
CA ALA A 123 -30.71 -1.29 -10.12
C ALA A 123 -29.46 -1.47 -11.01
N GLY A 124 -29.51 -2.53 -11.83
CA GLY A 124 -29.50 -2.39 -13.29
C GLY A 124 -28.18 -2.00 -13.98
N GLN A 125 -27.57 -3.01 -14.60
CA GLN A 125 -26.70 -2.93 -15.78
C GLN A 125 -25.49 -1.97 -15.69
N SER A 126 -24.35 -2.50 -15.28
CA SER A 126 -23.06 -2.12 -15.86
C SER A 126 -22.28 -3.40 -16.15
N LEU A 127 -21.76 -3.52 -17.37
CA LEU A 127 -21.07 -4.72 -17.84
C LEU A 127 -19.81 -4.98 -17.02
N ALA A 128 -19.60 -6.24 -16.69
CA ALA A 128 -18.41 -6.77 -16.02
C ALA A 128 -17.12 -6.29 -16.72
N GLU A 129 -16.34 -5.48 -16.03
CA GLU A 129 -14.95 -5.20 -16.37
C GLU A 129 -14.06 -6.01 -15.43
N ALA A 130 -13.32 -6.98 -16.00
CA ALA A 130 -12.31 -7.74 -15.27
C ALA A 130 -11.32 -6.80 -14.57
N PRO A 131 -10.74 -7.18 -13.42
CA PRO A 131 -9.73 -6.36 -12.74
C PRO A 131 -8.60 -6.04 -13.72
N ARG A 132 -8.41 -4.76 -14.02
CA ARG A 132 -7.35 -4.30 -14.92
C ARG A 132 -6.10 -3.94 -14.11
N VAL A 133 -4.99 -4.54 -14.48
CA VAL A 133 -3.66 -4.03 -14.11
C VAL A 133 -3.32 -2.98 -15.16
N VAL A 134 -3.44 -1.70 -14.80
CA VAL A 134 -3.04 -0.60 -15.68
C VAL A 134 -1.55 -0.33 -15.49
N ALA A 135 -0.75 -0.69 -16.49
CA ALA A 135 0.63 -0.23 -16.57
C ALA A 135 0.62 1.25 -16.98
N VAL A 136 1.00 2.13 -16.06
CA VAL A 136 1.15 3.55 -16.37
C VAL A 136 2.45 3.70 -17.16
N VAL A 137 2.35 4.09 -18.44
CA VAL A 137 3.52 4.47 -19.24
C VAL A 137 3.78 5.96 -19.02
N ASP A 138 5.00 6.25 -18.59
CA ASP A 138 5.50 7.60 -18.36
C ASP A 138 5.75 8.30 -19.71
N GLU A 139 4.96 9.34 -20.02
CA GLU A 139 5.33 10.36 -20.99
C GLU A 139 5.30 11.71 -20.25
N GLY A 140 6.50 12.29 -20.10
CA GLY A 140 6.71 13.49 -19.30
C GLY A 140 6.39 14.83 -19.98
N ALA A 141 6.55 15.86 -19.14
CA ALA A 141 6.62 17.32 -19.39
C ALA A 141 5.25 18.04 -19.41
N VAL A 142 4.96 19.14 -18.67
CA VAL A 142 5.75 20.22 -18.04
C VAL A 142 4.90 21.00 -16.99
N ALA A 143 5.58 21.64 -16.01
CA ALA A 143 5.35 22.94 -15.29
C ALA A 143 3.90 23.36 -14.89
N ASP A 144 3.60 23.94 -13.72
CA ASP A 144 4.24 25.06 -13.02
C ASP A 144 3.53 25.34 -11.66
N GLU A 145 4.31 25.85 -10.69
CA GLU A 145 3.97 26.66 -9.49
C GLU A 145 2.79 26.34 -8.53
N ALA A 146 3.13 26.08 -7.26
CA ALA A 146 2.58 26.81 -6.09
C ALA A 146 3.41 26.57 -4.80
N GLU A 147 4.11 27.63 -4.39
CA GLU A 147 4.57 28.08 -3.06
C GLU A 147 4.71 27.09 -1.87
N GLY A 148 5.90 27.13 -1.25
CA GLY A 148 6.18 26.58 0.08
C GLY A 148 5.55 27.36 1.25
N PRO A 149 5.96 27.08 2.50
CA PRO A 149 7.13 27.81 2.98
C PRO A 149 8.18 26.98 3.72
N ALA A 150 9.30 27.67 3.92
CA ALA A 150 10.67 27.30 4.23
C ALA A 150 10.93 26.84 5.70
N PRO A 151 12.18 26.43 6.03
CA PRO A 151 12.53 25.64 7.22
C PRO A 151 12.87 26.48 8.45
N ILE A 152 12.74 25.88 9.63
CA ILE A 152 13.26 26.45 10.89
C ILE A 152 14.48 25.67 11.36
N GLU A 153 15.62 26.36 11.41
CA GLU A 153 16.84 25.97 12.11
C GLU A 153 16.65 26.08 13.63
N ALA A 154 17.22 25.16 14.41
CA ALA A 154 17.73 25.42 15.76
C ALA A 154 18.69 24.33 16.25
N SER A 155 19.89 24.76 16.58
CA SER A 155 21.04 24.04 17.15
C SER A 155 20.83 23.53 18.59
N ALA A 156 21.57 22.47 18.97
CA ALA A 156 22.22 22.28 20.27
C ALA A 156 23.13 21.03 20.18
N ASP A 157 24.45 21.20 20.03
CA ASP A 157 25.48 21.28 21.07
C ASP A 157 25.87 19.90 21.67
N ALA A 158 27.12 19.51 21.42
CA ALA A 158 27.82 18.34 21.97
C ALA A 158 28.31 18.62 23.40
N PRO A 159 28.83 17.62 24.14
CA PRO A 159 30.28 17.42 24.04
C PRO A 159 30.74 15.96 24.11
N ALA A 160 32.03 15.83 23.78
CA ALA A 160 32.85 14.62 23.63
C ALA A 160 33.20 13.90 24.93
N ASP A 161 33.56 12.62 24.82
CA ASP A 161 34.83 12.10 25.35
C ASP A 161 35.26 10.82 24.59
N ALA A 162 36.59 10.64 24.51
CA ALA A 162 37.30 9.71 23.65
C ALA A 162 37.61 8.36 24.32
N ALA A 163 37.79 7.30 23.53
CA ALA A 163 38.82 6.28 23.78
C ALA A 163 39.00 5.34 22.56
N ASP A 164 40.27 5.15 22.26
CA ASP A 164 40.94 4.35 21.24
C ASP A 164 40.93 2.84 21.57
N GLY A 165 41.05 1.95 20.57
CA GLY A 165 41.28 0.52 20.81
C GLY A 165 41.08 -0.41 19.60
N GLU A 166 42.20 -0.77 18.98
CA GLU A 166 42.41 -1.71 17.87
C GLU A 166 42.03 -3.20 18.12
N ASP A 167 41.78 -3.89 17.01
CA ASP A 167 41.93 -5.33 16.67
C ASP A 167 41.19 -6.44 17.45
N ASP A 168 40.35 -7.20 16.74
CA ASP A 168 40.50 -8.66 16.55
C ASP A 168 39.47 -9.21 15.50
N GLU A 169 39.96 -9.73 14.37
CA GLU A 169 39.32 -10.71 13.49
C GLU A 169 40.13 -12.03 13.63
N PRO A 170 39.70 -13.24 13.20
CA PRO A 170 38.50 -13.59 12.42
C PRO A 170 37.79 -14.91 12.84
N ALA A 171 36.56 -15.16 12.32
CA ALA A 171 36.07 -16.53 12.13
C ALA A 171 34.87 -16.63 11.16
N ALA A 172 35.15 -17.29 10.03
CA ALA A 172 34.34 -18.32 9.36
C ALA A 172 32.92 -18.00 8.87
N GLY A 173 32.74 -18.12 7.54
CA GLY A 173 31.41 -18.31 6.95
C GLY A 173 31.35 -18.11 5.45
N GLU A 174 32.07 -18.92 4.68
CA GLU A 174 31.95 -18.99 3.21
C GLU A 174 30.52 -19.43 2.81
N ALA A 175 29.66 -18.49 2.41
CA ALA A 175 28.37 -18.80 1.79
C ALA A 175 28.53 -18.85 0.27
N GLN A 176 28.71 -20.07 -0.23
CA GLN A 176 28.78 -20.40 -1.65
C GLN A 176 27.42 -20.19 -2.33
N VAL A 177 27.30 -19.14 -3.15
CA VAL A 177 26.12 -18.86 -3.97
C VAL A 177 26.17 -19.75 -5.20
N VAL A 178 25.37 -20.83 -5.21
CA VAL A 178 25.20 -21.68 -6.37
C VAL A 178 24.13 -21.06 -7.26
N SER A 179 24.55 -20.45 -8.37
CA SER A 179 23.65 -19.87 -9.36
C SER A 179 22.71 -20.93 -9.93
N LEU A 180 21.41 -20.71 -9.73
CA LEU A 180 20.31 -21.54 -10.21
C LEU A 180 20.08 -21.33 -11.71
N ASP A 181 21.10 -21.55 -12.53
CA ASP A 181 21.05 -21.44 -14.00
C ASP A 181 21.60 -22.69 -14.72
N ALA A 182 21.84 -23.78 -13.97
CA ALA A 182 22.34 -25.04 -14.50
C ALA A 182 21.26 -26.13 -14.69
N PHE A 183 19.96 -25.82 -14.55
CA PHE A 183 18.90 -26.85 -14.58
C PHE A 183 17.90 -26.76 -15.76
N ARG A 184 18.14 -25.89 -16.75
CA ARG A 184 17.28 -25.80 -17.94
C ARG A 184 18.02 -26.16 -19.24
N LYS A 185 18.55 -27.38 -19.30
CA LYS A 185 18.84 -28.02 -20.60
C LYS A 185 18.89 -29.55 -20.51
N LYS A 186 17.72 -30.17 -20.33
CA LYS A 186 17.47 -31.52 -20.88
C LYS A 186 15.98 -31.82 -20.94
N SER A 187 15.38 -31.50 -22.08
CA SER A 187 14.40 -32.33 -22.81
C SER A 187 14.36 -31.81 -24.24
#